data_AF-A0A667XGU0-F1
#
_entry.id   AF-A0A667XGU0-F1
#
_cell.length_a   1.000
_cell.length_b   1.000
_cell.length_c   1.000
_cell.angle_alpha   90.00
_cell.angle_beta   90.00
_cell.angle_gamma   90.00
#
_symmetry.space_group_name_H-M   'P 1'
#
loop_
_entity.id
_entity.type
_entity.pdbx_description
1 polymer ?
#
loop_
_entity_poly.entity_id
_entity_poly.type
_entity_poly.pdbx_seq_one_letter_code
_entity_poly.pdbx_strand_id
1 'polypeptide(L)'
;MYICVITVGIESLVRSLKEALRLTNLELQKQGLLLLTEILERQPSGVRLFPSGPGFAAVSEAVVTGVSSSCLQVATQAAHAASALLRLNHQSSPVQYKEIQTLIEAITNRCSELPLPSSKSQASRSRGLLLQALVCFQAACRLAEQCASEPFLKENAFTAPSKQGQAQNSLESLCRCLLHCCDTVCIPTVTVRHAPSVQMLQCFYSILSSQFTLFPSLMPLFACKLGDSDSQMI
;
A
#
# COMPACT_ATOMS: atom_id res chain seq x y z
N MET A 1 -29.80 0.73 -9.56
CA MET A 1 -29.43 -0.45 -10.37
C MET A 1 -27.95 -0.49 -10.73
N TYR A 2 -27.33 0.63 -11.14
CA TYR A 2 -25.91 0.70 -11.57
C TYR A 2 -24.88 0.21 -10.52
N ILE A 3 -25.04 0.58 -9.25
CA ILE A 3 -24.09 0.22 -8.17
C ILE A 3 -24.06 -1.29 -7.91
N CYS A 4 -25.21 -1.96 -7.96
CA CYS A 4 -25.33 -3.40 -7.71
C CYS A 4 -24.63 -4.23 -8.81
N VAL A 5 -24.69 -3.78 -10.08
CA VAL A 5 -24.02 -4.44 -11.20
C VAL A 5 -22.50 -4.29 -11.10
N ILE A 6 -22.01 -3.14 -10.64
CA ILE A 6 -20.58 -2.89 -10.43
C ILE A 6 -20.04 -3.73 -9.25
N THR A 7 -20.77 -3.83 -8.13
CA THR A 7 -20.36 -4.63 -6.97
C THR A 7 -20.32 -6.13 -7.28
N VAL A 8 -21.33 -6.66 -7.99
CA VAL A 8 -21.33 -8.06 -8.43
C VAL A 8 -20.21 -8.32 -9.46
N GLY A 9 -19.91 -7.32 -10.31
CA GLY A 9 -18.81 -7.38 -11.27
C GLY A 9 -17.43 -7.50 -10.61
N ILE A 10 -17.14 -6.67 -9.61
CA ILE A 10 -15.85 -6.71 -8.91
C ILE A 10 -15.68 -8.01 -8.12
N GLU A 11 -16.71 -8.49 -7.43
CA GLU A 11 -16.65 -9.77 -6.71
C GLU A 11 -16.32 -10.93 -7.65
N SER A 12 -16.93 -10.94 -8.84
CA SER A 12 -16.63 -11.97 -9.83
C SER A 12 -15.22 -11.87 -10.38
N LEU A 13 -14.77 -10.65 -10.70
CA LEU A 13 -13.41 -10.41 -11.14
C LEU A 13 -12.40 -10.89 -10.09
N VAL A 14 -12.61 -10.54 -8.82
CA VAL A 14 -11.69 -10.86 -7.72
C VAL A 14 -11.60 -12.37 -7.51
N ARG A 15 -12.72 -13.07 -7.59
CA ARG A 15 -12.73 -14.54 -7.53
C ARG A 15 -11.92 -15.15 -8.69
N SER A 16 -12.16 -14.71 -9.92
CA SER A 16 -11.40 -15.18 -11.08
C SER A 16 -9.92 -14.83 -10.99
N LEU A 17 -9.58 -13.66 -10.46
CA LEU A 17 -8.21 -13.22 -10.23
C LEU A 17 -7.51 -14.10 -9.18
N LYS A 18 -8.18 -14.42 -8.07
CA LYS A 18 -7.65 -15.33 -7.06
C LYS A 18 -7.30 -16.70 -7.65
N GLU A 19 -8.17 -17.24 -8.51
CA GLU A 19 -7.86 -18.49 -9.23
C GLU A 19 -6.68 -18.30 -10.19
N ALA A 20 -6.65 -17.21 -10.97
CA ALA A 20 -5.55 -16.92 -11.89
C ALA A 20 -4.20 -16.81 -11.19
N LEU A 21 -4.14 -16.20 -10.01
CA LEU A 21 -2.94 -16.06 -9.18
C LEU A 21 -2.37 -17.38 -8.69
N ARG A 22 -3.16 -18.46 -8.70
CA ARG A 22 -2.72 -19.82 -8.34
C ARG A 22 -2.18 -20.59 -9.54
N LEU A 23 -2.46 -20.14 -10.77
CA LEU A 23 -1.98 -20.76 -12.00
C LEU A 23 -0.54 -20.34 -12.29
N THR A 24 0.20 -21.14 -13.07
CA THR A 24 1.58 -20.82 -13.46
C THR A 24 1.69 -19.76 -14.57
N ASN A 25 0.56 -19.37 -15.18
CA ASN A 25 0.53 -18.42 -16.29
C ASN A 25 0.69 -16.98 -15.79
N LEU A 26 1.93 -16.50 -15.77
CA LEU A 26 2.29 -15.16 -15.28
C LEU A 26 1.65 -14.01 -16.08
N GLU A 27 1.42 -14.20 -17.38
CA GLU A 27 0.76 -13.17 -18.20
C GLU A 27 -0.70 -13.03 -17.80
N LEU A 28 -1.40 -14.15 -17.57
CA LEU A 28 -2.78 -14.13 -17.08
C LEU A 28 -2.88 -13.46 -15.71
N GLN A 29 -1.96 -13.76 -14.79
CA GLN A 29 -1.88 -13.09 -13.48
C GLN A 29 -1.74 -11.57 -13.64
N LYS A 30 -0.78 -11.14 -14.46
CA LYS A 30 -0.50 -9.72 -14.72
C LYS A 30 -1.70 -9.01 -15.34
N GLN A 31 -2.34 -9.61 -16.35
CA GLN A 31 -3.52 -9.03 -17.01
C GLN A 31 -4.71 -8.93 -16.06
N GLY A 32 -4.93 -9.91 -15.20
CA GLY A 32 -5.97 -9.85 -14.18
C GLY A 32 -5.76 -8.71 -13.18
N LEU A 33 -4.52 -8.51 -12.72
CA LEU A 33 -4.15 -7.39 -11.85
C LEU A 33 -4.25 -6.03 -12.57
N LEU A 34 -3.90 -5.97 -13.85
CA LEU A 34 -4.02 -4.78 -14.68
C LEU A 34 -5.48 -4.38 -14.85
N LEU A 35 -6.37 -5.33 -15.15
CA LEU A 35 -7.80 -5.08 -15.22
C LEU A 35 -8.37 -4.58 -13.89
N LEU A 36 -7.96 -5.19 -12.77
CA LEU A 36 -8.33 -4.71 -11.45
C LEU A 36 -7.86 -3.26 -11.21
N THR A 37 -6.62 -2.95 -11.58
CA THR A 37 -6.05 -1.59 -11.47
C THR A 37 -6.89 -0.60 -12.26
N GLU A 38 -7.18 -0.90 -13.53
CA GLU A 38 -7.95 -0.02 -14.41
C GLU A 38 -9.37 0.24 -13.88
N ILE A 39 -10.02 -0.81 -13.38
CA ILE A 39 -11.34 -0.67 -12.75
C ILE A 39 -11.25 0.22 -11.54
N LEU A 40 -10.30 -0.01 -10.64
CA LEU A 40 -10.13 0.86 -9.48
C LEU A 40 -9.92 2.31 -9.95
N GLU A 41 -8.96 2.57 -10.85
CA GLU A 41 -8.58 3.91 -11.31
C GLU A 41 -9.73 4.69 -11.94
N ARG A 42 -10.52 4.05 -12.82
CA ARG A 42 -11.65 4.68 -13.52
C ARG A 42 -12.89 4.91 -12.67
N GLN A 43 -12.93 4.38 -11.46
CA GLN A 43 -14.11 4.51 -10.62
C GLN A 43 -14.26 5.95 -10.09
N PRO A 44 -15.43 6.57 -10.31
CA PRO A 44 -15.65 7.95 -9.89
C PRO A 44 -15.65 8.06 -8.36
N SER A 45 -15.16 9.19 -7.84
CA SER A 45 -15.03 9.44 -6.40
C SER A 45 -16.33 9.35 -5.61
N GLY A 46 -17.48 9.56 -6.26
CA GLY A 46 -18.81 9.48 -5.63
C GLY A 46 -19.38 8.06 -5.48
N VAL A 47 -18.73 7.03 -6.03
CA VAL A 47 -19.23 5.65 -6.01
C VAL A 47 -18.35 4.79 -5.10
N ARG A 48 -18.93 4.30 -4.00
CA ARG A 48 -18.23 3.36 -3.11
C ARG A 48 -18.25 1.96 -3.72
N LEU A 49 -17.07 1.50 -4.12
CA LEU A 49 -16.91 0.15 -4.69
C LEU A 49 -17.09 -0.95 -3.64
N PHE A 50 -16.75 -0.65 -2.39
CA PHE A 50 -16.77 -1.58 -1.26
C PHE A 50 -17.71 -1.06 -0.18
N PRO A 51 -19.02 -1.34 -0.27
CA PRO A 51 -19.97 -0.88 0.74
C PRO A 51 -19.76 -1.56 2.10
N SER A 52 -19.07 -2.70 2.16
CA SER A 52 -18.79 -3.47 3.38
C SER A 52 -17.35 -4.01 3.42
N GLY A 53 -16.89 -4.35 4.62
CA GLY A 53 -15.53 -4.86 4.86
C GLY A 53 -15.14 -6.13 4.08
N PRO A 54 -16.00 -7.17 3.97
CA PRO A 54 -15.63 -8.42 3.29
C PRO A 54 -15.22 -8.25 1.83
N GLY A 55 -15.89 -7.36 1.09
CA GLY A 55 -15.53 -7.06 -0.30
C GLY A 55 -14.13 -6.46 -0.40
N PHE A 56 -13.83 -5.46 0.44
CA PHE A 56 -12.51 -4.85 0.52
C PHE A 56 -11.43 -5.86 0.90
N ALA A 57 -11.70 -6.68 1.92
CA ALA A 57 -10.76 -7.71 2.38
C ALA A 57 -10.43 -8.73 1.27
N ALA A 58 -11.43 -9.17 0.49
CA ALA A 58 -11.21 -10.10 -0.60
C ALA A 58 -10.30 -9.53 -1.71
N VAL A 59 -10.43 -8.23 -2.02
CA VAL A 59 -9.55 -7.55 -2.98
C VAL A 59 -8.16 -7.36 -2.41
N SER A 60 -8.06 -6.90 -1.16
CA SER A 60 -6.78 -6.74 -0.47
C SER A 60 -5.99 -8.06 -0.45
N GLU A 61 -6.63 -9.18 -0.12
CA GLU A 61 -6.00 -10.51 -0.12
C GLU A 61 -5.49 -10.93 -1.50
N ALA A 62 -6.27 -10.68 -2.56
CA ALA A 62 -5.84 -10.98 -3.93
C ALA A 62 -4.63 -10.11 -4.34
N VAL A 63 -4.64 -8.83 -3.96
CA VAL A 63 -3.52 -7.92 -4.22
C VAL A 63 -2.28 -8.34 -3.43
N VAL A 64 -2.40 -8.69 -2.15
CA VAL A 64 -1.30 -9.21 -1.32
C VAL A 64 -0.68 -10.45 -1.96
N THR A 65 -1.51 -11.38 -2.45
CA THR A 65 -1.05 -12.58 -3.16
C THR A 65 -0.25 -12.22 -4.41
N GLY A 66 -0.72 -11.22 -5.18
CA GLY A 66 0.01 -10.70 -6.33
C GLY A 66 1.36 -10.05 -5.98
N VAL A 67 1.41 -9.26 -4.90
CA VAL A 67 2.64 -8.62 -4.39
C VAL A 67 3.67 -9.67 -3.98
N SER A 68 3.22 -10.76 -3.36
CA SER A 68 4.06 -11.89 -2.94
C SER A 68 4.54 -12.77 -4.09
N SER A 69 4.18 -12.47 -5.35
CA SER A 69 4.64 -13.22 -6.51
C SER A 69 6.16 -13.16 -6.67
N SER A 70 6.77 -14.29 -7.02
CA SER A 70 8.19 -14.36 -7.39
C SER A 70 8.48 -13.61 -8.69
N CYS A 71 7.47 -13.41 -9.54
CA CYS A 71 7.60 -12.62 -10.76
C CYS A 71 7.49 -11.12 -10.46
N LEU A 72 8.60 -10.39 -10.68
CA LEU A 72 8.65 -8.94 -10.45
C LEU A 72 7.59 -8.14 -11.22
N GLN A 73 7.21 -8.58 -12.43
CA GLN A 73 6.19 -7.89 -13.22
C GLN A 73 4.80 -8.03 -12.61
N VAL A 74 4.47 -9.22 -12.11
CA VAL A 74 3.21 -9.49 -11.39
C VAL A 74 3.19 -8.69 -10.09
N ALA A 75 4.27 -8.74 -9.31
CA ALA A 75 4.39 -7.99 -8.06
C ALA A 75 4.29 -6.46 -8.28
N THR A 76 4.90 -5.94 -9.34
CA THR A 76 4.82 -4.51 -9.69
C THR A 76 3.39 -4.14 -10.06
N GLN A 77 2.71 -4.94 -10.90
CA GLN A 77 1.32 -4.69 -11.25
C GLN A 77 0.37 -4.79 -10.05
N ALA A 78 0.65 -5.71 -9.12
CA ALA A 78 -0.10 -5.80 -7.86
C ALA A 78 0.11 -4.55 -6.99
N ALA A 79 1.33 -4.00 -6.94
CA ALA A 79 1.61 -2.74 -6.25
C ALA A 79 0.91 -1.52 -6.91
N HIS A 80 0.68 -1.54 -8.23
CA HIS A 80 -0.22 -0.57 -8.89
C HIS A 80 -1.66 -0.72 -8.40
N ALA A 81 -2.21 -1.93 -8.41
CA ALA A 81 -3.56 -2.19 -7.90
C ALA A 81 -3.71 -1.78 -6.42
N ALA A 82 -2.69 -2.06 -5.60
CA ALA A 82 -2.64 -1.65 -4.21
C ALA A 82 -2.74 -0.12 -4.05
N SER A 83 -1.92 0.62 -4.81
CA SER A 83 -1.94 2.08 -4.80
C SER A 83 -3.32 2.63 -5.19
N ALA A 84 -3.93 2.05 -6.21
CA ALA A 84 -5.26 2.42 -6.67
C ALA A 84 -6.35 2.11 -5.64
N LEU A 85 -6.22 0.99 -4.90
CA LEU A 85 -7.13 0.51 -3.85
C LEU A 85 -7.10 1.40 -2.60
N LEU A 86 -5.96 2.01 -2.29
CA LEU A 86 -5.76 2.86 -1.10
C LEU A 86 -6.38 4.27 -1.20
N ARG A 87 -7.15 4.57 -2.25
CA ARG A 87 -7.92 5.83 -2.27
C ARG A 87 -9.06 5.78 -1.25
N LEU A 88 -9.34 6.93 -0.62
CA LEU A 88 -10.40 7.07 0.38
C LEU A 88 -11.76 6.57 -0.12
N ASN A 89 -12.11 6.87 -1.37
CA ASN A 89 -13.41 6.51 -1.96
C ASN A 89 -13.58 5.00 -2.19
N HIS A 90 -12.48 4.24 -2.14
CA HIS A 90 -12.47 2.78 -2.18
C HIS A 90 -12.42 2.14 -0.80
N GLN A 91 -12.37 2.91 0.28
CA GLN A 91 -12.44 2.32 1.60
C GLN A 91 -13.87 1.91 1.92
N SER A 92 -14.01 0.77 2.57
CA SER A 92 -15.29 0.38 3.13
C SER A 92 -15.64 1.19 4.36
N SER A 93 -16.92 1.16 4.73
CA SER A 93 -17.44 1.85 5.91
C SER A 93 -17.94 0.80 6.91
N PRO A 94 -17.23 0.56 8.01
CA PRO A 94 -16.02 1.26 8.46
C PRO A 94 -14.73 0.78 7.77
N VAL A 95 -13.67 1.59 7.85
CA VAL A 95 -12.38 1.32 7.19
C VAL A 95 -11.70 0.08 7.78
N GLN A 96 -11.12 -0.74 6.91
CA GLN A 96 -10.47 -2.00 7.24
C GLN A 96 -8.95 -1.77 7.43
N TYR A 97 -8.57 -1.16 8.56
CA TYR A 97 -7.19 -0.75 8.83
C TYR A 97 -6.21 -1.92 8.89
N LYS A 98 -6.62 -3.08 9.38
CA LYS A 98 -5.78 -4.28 9.46
C LYS A 98 -5.42 -4.81 8.06
N GLU A 99 -6.39 -4.82 7.17
CA GLU A 99 -6.24 -5.24 5.77
C GLU A 99 -5.30 -4.29 5.02
N ILE A 100 -5.37 -2.98 5.34
CA ILE A 100 -4.42 -1.98 4.83
C ILE A 100 -3.02 -2.26 5.37
N GLN A 101 -2.85 -2.49 6.68
CA GLN A 101 -1.55 -2.80 7.29
C GLN A 101 -0.91 -4.03 6.65
N THR A 102 -1.67 -5.12 6.49
CA THR A 102 -1.18 -6.35 5.83
C THR A 102 -0.71 -6.07 4.40
N LEU A 103 -1.43 -5.22 3.66
CA LEU A 103 -1.03 -4.82 2.31
C LEU A 103 0.28 -4.02 2.30
N ILE A 104 0.44 -3.08 3.23
CA ILE A 104 1.66 -2.27 3.34
C ILE A 104 2.85 -3.13 3.75
N GLU A 105 2.70 -3.98 4.75
CA GLU A 105 3.75 -4.90 5.19
C GLU A 105 4.17 -5.85 4.07
N ALA A 106 3.23 -6.40 3.29
CA ALA A 106 3.56 -7.24 2.15
C ALA A 106 4.43 -6.50 1.12
N ILE A 107 4.08 -5.25 0.81
CA ILE A 107 4.80 -4.42 -0.17
C ILE A 107 6.18 -4.02 0.33
N THR A 108 6.30 -3.65 1.61
CA THR A 108 7.57 -3.21 2.20
C THR A 108 8.51 -4.39 2.42
N ASN A 109 8.02 -5.54 2.88
CA ASN A 109 8.80 -6.79 2.97
C ASN A 109 9.36 -7.18 1.59
N ARG A 110 8.53 -7.06 0.54
CA ARG A 110 8.98 -7.36 -0.82
C ARG A 110 10.13 -6.46 -1.28
N CYS A 111 10.19 -5.21 -0.81
CA CYS A 111 11.30 -4.29 -1.12
C CYS A 111 12.61 -4.71 -0.46
N SER A 112 12.53 -5.20 0.79
CA SER A 112 13.66 -5.68 1.57
C SER A 112 14.27 -6.97 1.01
N GLU A 113 13.45 -7.83 0.41
CA GLU A 113 13.90 -9.07 -0.24
C GLU A 113 14.58 -8.87 -1.60
N LEU A 114 14.47 -7.68 -2.19
CA LEU A 114 15.02 -7.43 -3.52
C LEU A 114 16.56 -7.46 -3.45
N PRO A 115 17.22 -8.36 -4.20
CA PRO A 115 18.67 -8.46 -4.19
C PRO A 115 19.31 -7.17 -4.74
N LEU A 116 20.53 -6.88 -4.28
CA LEU A 116 21.32 -5.82 -4.91
C LEU A 116 21.49 -6.14 -6.40
N PRO A 117 21.33 -5.15 -7.28
CA PRO A 117 21.36 -5.39 -8.71
C PRO A 117 22.73 -5.89 -9.17
N SER A 118 22.79 -7.15 -9.62
CA SER A 118 24.00 -7.76 -10.19
C SER A 118 24.15 -7.46 -11.71
N SER A 119 23.06 -7.07 -12.38
CA SER A 119 23.04 -6.73 -13.81
C SER A 119 22.13 -5.53 -14.11
N LYS A 120 22.35 -4.83 -15.23
CA LYS A 120 21.57 -3.65 -15.63
C LYS A 120 20.08 -3.95 -15.86
N SER A 121 19.75 -5.11 -16.42
CA SER A 121 18.35 -5.52 -16.67
C SER A 121 17.62 -5.85 -15.37
N GLN A 122 18.26 -6.57 -14.45
CA GLN A 122 17.74 -6.83 -13.11
C GLN A 122 17.57 -5.53 -12.31
N ALA A 123 18.51 -4.60 -12.44
CA ALA A 123 18.42 -3.27 -11.83
C ALA A 123 17.20 -2.48 -12.32
N SER A 124 16.87 -2.55 -13.61
CA SER A 124 15.72 -1.83 -14.16
C SER A 124 14.38 -2.37 -13.63
N ARG A 125 14.24 -3.69 -13.52
CA ARG A 125 13.00 -4.34 -13.04
C ARG A 125 12.81 -4.19 -11.53
N SER A 126 13.88 -4.36 -10.74
CA SER A 126 13.82 -4.13 -9.29
C SER A 126 13.58 -2.66 -8.94
N ARG A 127 14.11 -1.73 -9.75
CA ARG A 127 13.83 -0.29 -9.66
C ARG A 127 12.36 0.02 -9.92
N GLY A 128 11.73 -0.64 -10.91
CA GLY A 128 10.30 -0.50 -11.20
C GLY A 128 9.43 -0.89 -10.01
N LEU A 129 9.65 -2.07 -9.43
CA LEU A 129 8.91 -2.53 -8.24
C LEU A 129 9.14 -1.59 -7.05
N LEU A 130 10.38 -1.16 -6.80
CA LEU A 130 10.69 -0.26 -5.69
C LEU A 130 9.97 1.08 -5.84
N LEU A 131 10.00 1.68 -7.03
CA LEU A 131 9.29 2.94 -7.27
C LEU A 131 7.79 2.76 -7.00
N GLN A 132 7.20 1.68 -7.52
CA GLN A 132 5.78 1.45 -7.33
C GLN A 132 5.41 1.14 -5.87
N ALA A 133 6.29 0.47 -5.13
CA ALA A 133 6.12 0.27 -3.70
C ALA A 133 6.13 1.59 -2.92
N LEU A 134 7.05 2.51 -3.24
CA LEU A 134 7.08 3.85 -2.65
C LEU A 134 5.82 4.66 -3.01
N VAL A 135 5.33 4.57 -4.25
CA VAL A 135 4.06 5.19 -4.65
C VAL A 135 2.90 4.62 -3.83
N CYS A 136 2.86 3.31 -3.64
CA CYS A 136 1.83 2.67 -2.82
C CYS A 136 1.92 3.11 -1.35
N PHE A 137 3.13 3.17 -0.81
CA PHE A 137 3.36 3.62 0.56
C PHE A 137 2.94 5.08 0.77
N GLN A 138 3.23 5.94 -0.19
CA GLN A 138 2.77 7.32 -0.22
C GLN A 138 1.23 7.41 -0.25
N ALA A 139 0.57 6.57 -1.05
CA ALA A 139 -0.89 6.49 -1.08
C ALA A 139 -1.47 6.09 0.29
N ALA A 140 -0.84 5.16 0.99
CA ALA A 140 -1.23 4.75 2.33
C ALA A 140 -1.09 5.88 3.37
N CYS A 141 0.01 6.64 3.30
CA CYS A 141 0.22 7.80 4.17
C CYS A 141 -0.87 8.86 3.95
N ARG A 142 -1.17 9.19 2.68
CA ARG A 142 -2.26 10.11 2.35
C ARG A 142 -3.62 9.62 2.82
N LEU A 143 -3.89 8.32 2.69
CA LEU A 143 -5.13 7.74 3.20
C LEU A 143 -5.25 7.92 4.71
N ALA A 144 -4.17 7.66 5.45
CA ALA A 144 -4.14 7.85 6.90
C ALA A 144 -4.39 9.32 7.30
N GLU A 145 -3.80 10.28 6.58
CA GLU A 145 -4.07 11.72 6.78
C GLU A 145 -5.54 12.08 6.54
N GLN A 146 -6.10 11.58 5.44
CA GLN A 146 -7.51 11.80 5.10
C GLN A 146 -8.44 11.21 6.17
N CYS A 147 -8.16 10.00 6.64
CA CYS A 147 -8.88 9.40 7.75
C CYS A 147 -8.69 10.17 9.07
N ALA A 148 -7.53 10.77 9.31
CA ALA A 148 -7.26 11.58 10.50
C ALA A 148 -8.03 12.91 10.49
N SER A 149 -8.27 13.49 9.31
CA SER A 149 -9.08 14.69 9.13
C SER A 149 -10.58 14.46 9.29
N GLU A 150 -11.05 13.22 9.16
CA GLU A 150 -12.47 12.83 9.19
C GLU A 150 -12.84 12.17 10.53
N PRO A 151 -13.61 12.83 11.42
CA PRO A 151 -13.89 12.32 12.77
C PRO A 151 -14.54 10.93 12.80
N PHE A 152 -15.40 10.63 11.82
CA PHE A 152 -16.16 9.38 11.73
C PHE A 152 -15.32 8.19 11.24
N LEU A 153 -14.11 8.41 10.73
CA LEU A 153 -13.23 7.36 10.23
C LEU A 153 -12.17 6.92 11.24
N LYS A 154 -11.98 7.66 12.35
CA LYS A 154 -10.94 7.39 13.35
C LYS A 154 -11.14 6.07 14.09
N GLU A 155 -12.39 5.70 14.37
CA GLU A 155 -12.75 4.49 15.09
C GLU A 155 -13.95 3.78 14.45
N ASN A 156 -13.98 2.45 14.57
CA ASN A 156 -15.14 1.66 14.20
C ASN A 156 -16.31 2.01 15.14
N ALA A 157 -17.30 2.79 14.65
CA ALA A 157 -18.46 3.26 15.41
C ALA A 157 -19.35 2.15 16.03
N PHE A 158 -19.08 0.88 15.73
CA PHE A 158 -19.80 -0.30 16.24
C PHE A 158 -18.96 -1.18 17.18
N THR A 159 -17.83 -0.67 17.69
CA THR A 159 -17.03 -1.42 18.67
C THR A 159 -17.75 -1.42 20.03
N ALA A 160 -18.23 -2.58 20.46
CA ALA A 160 -18.84 -2.73 21.78
C ALA A 160 -17.85 -2.30 22.89
N PRO A 161 -18.30 -1.65 23.99
CA PRO A 161 -17.43 -1.19 25.08
C PRO A 161 -16.58 -2.30 25.71
N SER A 162 -17.01 -3.57 25.61
CA SER A 162 -16.28 -4.75 26.09
C SER A 162 -15.09 -5.16 25.20
N LYS A 163 -14.92 -4.55 24.01
CA LYS A 163 -13.81 -4.80 23.06
C LYS A 163 -12.86 -3.61 22.93
N GLN A 164 -12.93 -2.65 23.84
CA GLN A 164 -12.07 -1.45 23.86
C GLN A 164 -10.57 -1.77 23.96
N GLY A 165 -10.22 -3.02 24.34
CA GLY A 165 -8.86 -3.56 24.29
C GLY A 165 -8.40 -4.09 22.92
N GLN A 166 -9.26 -4.16 21.89
CA GLN A 166 -8.89 -4.50 20.51
C GLN A 166 -8.53 -3.26 19.69
N ALA A 167 -7.52 -2.50 20.13
CA ALA A 167 -6.91 -1.39 19.39
C ALA A 167 -6.20 -1.81 18.09
N GLN A 168 -6.36 -3.06 17.64
CA GLN A 168 -5.64 -3.62 16.49
C GLN A 168 -6.17 -3.13 15.14
N ASN A 169 -7.44 -2.76 15.03
CA ASN A 169 -8.05 -2.29 13.77
C ASN A 169 -8.46 -0.80 13.87
N SER A 170 -7.50 0.08 14.11
CA SER A 170 -7.71 1.52 14.29
C SER A 170 -6.79 2.34 13.37
N LEU A 171 -7.11 3.62 13.19
CA LEU A 171 -6.22 4.54 12.50
C LEU A 171 -4.86 4.65 13.20
N GLU A 172 -4.87 4.64 14.54
CA GLU A 172 -3.64 4.73 15.33
C GLU A 172 -2.69 3.55 15.07
N SER A 173 -3.23 2.31 14.97
CA SER A 173 -2.40 1.15 14.64
C SER A 173 -1.86 1.21 13.22
N LEU A 174 -2.65 1.71 12.25
CA LEU A 174 -2.16 1.95 10.89
C LEU A 174 -1.01 2.97 10.88
N CYS A 175 -1.17 4.10 11.56
CA CYS A 175 -0.13 5.14 11.58
C CYS A 175 1.16 4.62 12.23
N ARG A 176 1.08 3.80 13.29
CA ARG A 176 2.26 3.10 13.86
C ARG A 176 2.91 2.13 12.88
N CYS A 177 2.13 1.35 12.14
CA CYS A 177 2.63 0.43 11.10
C CYS A 177 3.36 1.18 9.99
N LEU A 178 2.78 2.29 9.51
CA LEU A 178 3.40 3.16 8.51
C LEU A 178 4.71 3.76 9.05
N LEU A 179 4.72 4.27 10.28
CA LEU A 179 5.93 4.81 10.89
C LEU A 179 7.04 3.75 10.97
N HIS A 180 6.69 2.55 11.44
CA HIS A 180 7.62 1.43 11.54
C HIS A 180 8.20 1.05 10.18
N CYS A 181 7.36 0.86 9.16
CA CYS A 181 7.80 0.55 7.81
C CYS A 181 8.65 1.66 7.17
N CYS A 182 8.38 2.92 7.52
CA CYS A 182 9.18 4.04 7.05
C CYS A 182 10.61 3.97 7.61
N ASP A 183 10.73 3.70 8.92
CA ASP A 183 12.00 3.60 9.63
C ASP A 183 12.82 2.37 9.23
N THR A 184 12.17 1.20 9.11
CA THR A 184 12.88 -0.07 8.90
C THR A 184 13.08 -0.43 7.43
N VAL A 185 12.26 0.11 6.52
CA VAL A 185 12.32 -0.25 5.09
C VAL A 185 12.54 0.97 4.21
N CYS A 186 11.69 1.99 4.27
CA CYS A 186 11.75 3.09 3.30
C CYS A 186 13.06 3.87 3.37
N ILE A 187 13.48 4.28 4.58
CA ILE A 187 14.74 5.01 4.79
C ILE A 187 15.93 4.15 4.34
N PRO A 188 16.16 2.93 4.87
CA PRO A 188 17.28 2.10 4.42
C PRO A 188 17.28 1.82 2.92
N THR A 189 16.09 1.62 2.32
CA THR A 189 16.03 1.29 0.90
C THR A 189 16.42 2.48 0.00
N VAL A 190 16.14 3.71 0.42
CA VAL A 190 16.50 4.92 -0.33
C VAL A 190 17.96 5.33 -0.07
N THR A 191 18.47 5.15 1.15
CA THR A 191 19.85 5.52 1.51
C THR A 191 20.89 4.51 1.04
N VAL A 192 20.58 3.20 1.11
CA VAL A 192 21.54 2.12 0.79
C VAL A 192 21.59 1.83 -0.72
N ARG A 193 20.55 2.14 -1.50
CA ARG A 193 20.54 1.82 -2.93
C ARG A 193 21.28 2.88 -3.74
N HIS A 194 22.34 2.44 -4.41
CA HIS A 194 23.14 3.28 -5.30
C HIS A 194 22.27 3.98 -6.34
N ALA A 195 22.15 5.31 -6.18
CA ALA A 195 21.41 6.24 -7.02
C ALA A 195 19.88 5.99 -7.06
N PRO A 196 19.13 6.45 -6.04
CA PRO A 196 17.69 6.60 -6.16
C PRO A 196 17.39 7.55 -7.34
N SER A 197 16.34 7.24 -8.12
CA SER A 197 15.92 8.16 -9.18
C SER A 197 15.27 9.41 -8.57
N VAL A 198 15.21 10.49 -9.35
CA VAL A 198 14.52 11.73 -8.93
C VAL A 198 13.08 11.44 -8.49
N GLN A 199 12.37 10.56 -9.20
CA GLN A 199 11.00 10.15 -8.85
C GLN A 199 10.94 9.40 -7.50
N MET A 200 11.91 8.52 -7.22
CA MET A 200 11.98 7.84 -5.92
C MET A 200 12.20 8.82 -4.78
N LEU A 201 13.09 9.80 -4.96
CA LEU A 201 13.33 10.86 -3.98
C LEU A 201 12.08 11.72 -3.76
N GLN A 202 11.37 12.09 -4.82
CA GLN A 202 10.12 12.85 -4.72
C GLN A 202 9.04 12.10 -3.93
N CYS A 203 8.84 10.81 -4.21
CA CYS A 203 7.95 9.96 -3.44
C CYS A 203 8.39 9.88 -1.97
N PHE A 204 9.69 9.66 -1.72
CA PHE A 204 10.25 9.55 -0.39
C PHE A 204 10.06 10.83 0.45
N TYR A 205 10.38 12.01 -0.09
CA TYR A 205 10.15 13.27 0.63
C TYR A 205 8.68 13.52 0.91
N SER A 206 7.80 13.14 -0.01
CA SER A 206 6.36 13.23 0.22
C SER A 206 5.88 12.29 1.34
N ILE A 207 6.46 11.09 1.43
CA ILE A 207 6.20 10.15 2.53
C ILE A 207 6.63 10.78 3.85
N LEU A 208 7.85 11.31 3.95
CA LEU A 208 8.34 11.99 5.16
C LEU A 208 7.45 13.17 5.56
N SER A 209 7.07 14.01 4.60
CA SER A 209 6.13 15.12 4.85
C SER A 209 4.79 14.63 5.43
N SER A 210 4.30 13.49 4.92
CA SER A 210 3.03 12.93 5.43
C SER A 210 3.19 12.39 6.85
N GLN A 211 4.32 11.71 7.12
CA GLN A 211 4.66 11.22 8.46
C GLN A 211 4.81 12.36 9.47
N PHE A 212 5.39 13.50 9.09
CA PHE A 212 5.51 14.67 9.96
C PHE A 212 4.17 15.36 10.21
N THR A 213 3.23 15.28 9.26
CA THR A 213 1.87 15.77 9.47
C THR A 213 1.10 14.89 10.45
N LEU A 214 1.23 13.57 10.32
CA LEU A 214 0.62 12.59 11.22
C LEU A 214 1.27 12.59 12.62
N PHE A 215 2.59 12.81 12.69
CA PHE A 215 3.38 12.75 13.92
C PHE A 215 4.43 13.88 14.00
N PRO A 216 4.02 15.13 14.28
CA PRO A 216 4.94 16.28 14.28
C PRO A 216 6.10 16.17 15.27
N SER A 217 5.87 15.52 16.41
CA SER A 217 6.87 15.34 17.47
C SER A 217 8.03 14.42 17.08
N LEU A 218 7.88 13.60 16.03
CA LEU A 218 8.92 12.67 15.58
C LEU A 218 9.86 13.30 14.55
N MET A 219 9.52 14.46 13.99
CA MET A 219 10.32 15.15 12.99
C MET A 219 11.80 15.33 13.39
N PRO A 220 12.15 15.74 14.63
CA PRO A 220 13.55 15.89 15.02
C PRO A 220 14.33 14.56 15.00
N LEU A 221 13.69 13.45 15.40
CA LEU A 221 14.32 12.13 15.44
C LEU A 221 14.61 11.59 14.04
N PHE A 222 13.70 11.80 13.10
CA PHE A 222 13.91 11.44 11.69
C PHE A 222 15.00 12.27 11.04
N ALA A 223 15.03 13.59 11.30
CA ALA A 223 16.06 14.47 10.78
C ALA A 223 17.47 14.06 11.26
N CYS A 224 17.61 13.71 12.54
CA CYS A 224 18.89 13.19 13.08
C CYS A 224 19.32 11.90 12.37
N LYS A 225 18.44 10.90 12.24
CA LYS A 225 18.78 9.62 11.56
C LYS A 225 19.21 9.81 10.10
N LEU A 226 18.56 10.73 9.37
CA LEU A 226 18.92 11.04 7.99
C LEU A 226 20.32 11.68 7.93
N GLY A 227 20.62 12.63 8.82
CA GLY A 227 21.94 13.27 8.91
C GLY A 227 23.06 12.31 9.31
N ASP A 228 22.78 11.37 10.22
CA ASP A 228 23.73 10.32 10.61
C ASP A 228 24.00 9.33 9.47
N SER A 229 22.98 9.05 8.64
CA SER A 229 23.11 8.17 7.47
C SER A 229 23.94 8.81 6.35
N ASP A 230 23.83 10.12 6.15
CA ASP A 230 24.69 10.88 5.21
C ASP A 230 26.15 10.96 5.69
N SER A 231 26.37 10.96 7.01
CA SER A 231 27.72 11.04 7.60
C SER A 231 28.52 9.73 7.49
N GLN A 232 27.87 8.60 7.23
CA GLN A 232 28.53 7.31 6.95
C GLN A 232 28.84 7.10 5.46
N MET A 233 28.47 8.06 4.60
CA MET A 233 28.68 8.01 3.16
C MET A 233 29.79 8.95 2.65
N ILE A 234 30.52 9.62 3.55
CA ILE A 234 31.70 10.47 3.25
C ILE A 234 32.98 9.75 3.67
#